data_AF-A0A8J7GGH7-F1
#
_entry.id   AF-A0A8J7GGH7-F1
#
_cell.length_a   1.000
_cell.length_b   1.000
_cell.length_c   1.000
_cell.angle_alpha   90.00
_cell.angle_beta   90.00
_cell.angle_gamma   90.00
#
_symmetry.space_group_name_H-M   'P 1'
#
loop_
_entity.id
_entity.type
_entity.pdbx_description
1 polymer ?
#
loop_
_entity_poly.entity_id
_entity_poly.type
_entity_poly.pdbx_seq_one_letter_code
_entity_poly.pdbx_strand_id
1 'polypeptide(L)'
;MRLALDNKTAPDGRPLGSACGPSCLPLRGQVMAHCSVCHNTFGGVTHFDAHRSGGYCHDPASKGLVREAGLWATEEGHDKRRDSAALMEKARASRGKNAQISKPVGDVLALF
;
A
#
# COMPACT_ATOMS: atom_id res chain seq x y z
N MET A 1 19.00 37.85 -2.39
CA MET A 1 17.83 37.39 -3.17
C MET A 1 17.62 35.91 -2.89
N ARG A 2 16.54 35.52 -2.21
CA ARG A 2 16.17 34.10 -1.95
C ARG A 2 15.09 33.73 -2.97
N LEU A 3 15.44 32.93 -3.99
CA LEU A 3 14.45 32.31 -4.87
C LEU A 3 13.85 31.11 -4.12
N ALA A 4 12.54 31.20 -3.85
CA ALA A 4 11.77 30.14 -3.24
C ALA A 4 11.63 28.98 -4.25
N LEU A 5 11.91 27.76 -3.80
CA LEU A 5 11.49 26.54 -4.49
C LEU A 5 9.96 26.43 -4.38
N ASP A 6 9.23 26.81 -5.42
CA ASP A 6 7.81 26.55 -5.55
C ASP A 6 7.57 25.04 -5.77
N ASN A 7 7.04 24.40 -4.74
CA ASN A 7 6.89 22.96 -4.60
C ASN A 7 5.40 22.58 -4.79
N LYS A 8 5.13 21.87 -5.90
CA LYS A 8 4.13 20.78 -6.05
C LYS A 8 2.76 20.97 -5.36
N THR A 9 1.86 21.75 -5.97
CA THR A 9 0.43 21.72 -5.59
C THR A 9 -0.45 21.54 -6.83
N ALA A 10 -1.41 20.60 -6.76
CA ALA A 10 -2.47 20.46 -7.75
C ALA A 10 -3.45 21.65 -7.64
N PRO A 11 -4.21 21.98 -8.70
CA PRO A 11 -5.10 23.16 -8.69
C PRO A 11 -6.24 23.09 -7.64
N ASP A 12 -6.42 21.96 -6.96
CA ASP A 12 -7.43 21.73 -5.91
C ASP A 12 -6.84 21.71 -4.48
N GLY A 13 -5.58 22.10 -4.30
CA GLY A 13 -4.98 22.29 -2.97
C GLY A 13 -4.66 21.01 -2.19
N ARG A 14 -4.83 19.83 -2.81
CA ARG A 14 -4.39 18.56 -2.20
C ARG A 14 -2.88 18.37 -2.40
N PRO A 15 -2.15 17.82 -1.41
CA PRO A 15 -0.76 17.46 -1.64
C PRO A 15 -0.71 16.47 -2.80
N LEU A 16 0.04 16.82 -3.84
CA LEU A 16 0.45 15.90 -4.91
C LEU A 16 1.42 14.88 -4.31
N GLY A 17 0.90 13.98 -3.47
CA GLY A 17 1.50 12.67 -3.32
C GLY A 17 1.64 12.13 -4.73
N SER A 18 2.86 11.73 -5.09
CA SER A 18 3.24 11.41 -6.46
C SER A 18 2.42 10.23 -6.98
N ALA A 19 1.24 10.53 -7.52
CA ALA A 19 0.39 9.58 -8.18
C ALA A 19 1.06 9.29 -9.53
N CYS A 20 1.86 8.24 -9.51
CA CYS A 20 2.22 7.48 -10.69
C CYS A 20 0.88 6.99 -11.32
N GLY A 21 0.79 6.74 -12.64
CA GLY A 21 -0.45 6.71 -13.43
C GLY A 21 -1.60 5.77 -12.98
N PRO A 22 -2.67 5.57 -13.76
CA PRO A 22 -3.88 4.83 -13.35
C PRO A 22 -3.64 3.37 -12.90
N SER A 23 -2.46 2.82 -13.16
CA SER A 23 -1.99 1.52 -12.66
C SER A 23 -1.46 1.55 -11.21
N CYS A 24 -1.30 2.73 -10.63
CA CYS A 24 -0.73 2.94 -9.30
C CYS A 24 -1.86 3.31 -8.34
N LEU A 25 -2.70 2.32 -8.03
CA LEU A 25 -3.66 2.43 -6.97
C LEU A 25 -2.90 2.60 -5.64
N PRO A 26 -3.05 3.72 -4.91
CA PRO A 26 -2.55 3.82 -3.56
C PRO A 26 -3.39 2.88 -2.69
N LEU A 27 -2.91 1.65 -2.49
CA LEU A 27 -3.41 0.83 -1.41
C LEU A 27 -3.00 1.53 -0.11
N ARG A 28 -3.98 2.14 0.56
CA ARG A 28 -3.77 2.79 1.86
C ARG A 28 -3.06 1.78 2.78
N GLY A 29 -1.83 2.10 3.19
CA GLY A 29 -1.00 1.26 4.07
C GLY A 29 0.09 0.42 3.38
N GLN A 30 0.18 0.38 2.05
CA GLN A 30 1.27 -0.29 1.34
C GLN A 30 2.20 0.72 0.69
N VAL A 31 3.36 0.95 1.29
CA VAL A 31 4.39 1.83 0.76
C VAL A 31 5.15 1.10 -0.34
N MET A 32 4.61 1.12 -1.56
CA MET A 32 5.35 0.65 -2.75
C MET A 32 6.22 1.79 -3.29
N ALA A 33 7.42 1.44 -3.76
CA ALA A 33 8.33 2.37 -4.42
C ALA A 33 8.46 1.99 -5.90
N HIS A 34 8.36 2.95 -6.80
CA HIS A 34 8.49 2.73 -8.25
C HIS A 34 9.75 3.42 -8.76
N CYS A 35 10.59 2.71 -9.51
CA CYS A 35 11.73 3.31 -10.17
C CYS A 35 11.33 3.91 -11.50
N SER A 36 11.43 5.24 -11.65
CA SER A 36 11.09 5.93 -12.90
C SER A 36 12.04 5.65 -14.07
N VAL A 37 13.17 4.99 -13.82
CA VAL A 37 14.18 4.69 -14.85
C VAL A 37 13.93 3.30 -15.45
N CYS A 38 13.81 2.28 -14.62
CA CYS A 38 13.64 0.89 -15.06
C CYS A 38 12.20 0.37 -14.93
N HIS A 39 11.28 1.18 -14.42
CA HIS A 39 9.86 0.87 -14.20
C HIS A 39 9.55 -0.32 -13.29
N ASN A 40 10.54 -0.84 -12.56
CA ASN A 40 10.32 -1.87 -11.56
C ASN A 40 9.61 -1.29 -10.33
N THR A 41 8.68 -2.07 -9.78
CA THR A 41 7.97 -1.75 -8.55
C THR A 41 8.54 -2.57 -7.40
N PHE A 42 8.79 -1.90 -6.27
CA PHE A 42 9.45 -2.43 -5.09
C PHE A 42 8.51 -2.37 -3.89
N GLY A 43 8.64 -3.37 -3.01
CA GLY A 43 7.81 -3.53 -1.83
C GLY A 43 8.08 -2.57 -0.69
N GLY A 44 9.00 -1.62 -0.87
CA GLY A 44 9.38 -0.62 0.12
C GLY A 44 10.55 0.22 -0.37
N VAL A 45 10.80 1.31 0.35
CA VAL A 45 11.91 2.24 0.06
C VAL A 45 13.27 1.54 0.21
N THR A 46 13.42 0.67 1.21
CA THR A 46 14.65 -0.10 1.43
C THR A 46 15.03 -0.98 0.22
N HIS A 47 14.05 -1.67 -0.37
CA HIS A 47 14.26 -2.47 -1.58
C HIS A 47 14.57 -1.61 -2.80
N PHE A 48 13.97 -0.42 -2.89
CA PHE A 48 14.28 0.56 -3.92
C PHE A 48 15.70 1.09 -3.79
N ASP A 49 16.16 1.41 -2.58
CA ASP A 49 17.52 1.90 -2.32
C ASP A 49 18.57 0.82 -2.62
N ALA A 50 18.26 -0.46 -2.33
CA ALA A 50 19.12 -1.57 -2.71
C ALA A 50 19.27 -1.70 -4.24
N HIS A 51 18.19 -1.48 -4.97
CA HIS A 51 18.20 -1.42 -6.44
C HIS A 51 18.92 -0.17 -6.96
N ARG A 52 18.68 1.00 -6.36
CA ARG A 52 19.21 2.28 -6.81
C ARG A 52 20.34 2.74 -5.90
N SER A 53 21.57 2.43 -6.31
CA SER A 53 22.77 2.79 -5.56
C SER A 53 23.78 3.49 -6.45
N GLY A 54 24.38 4.57 -5.93
CA GLY A 54 25.34 5.39 -6.68
C GLY A 54 24.76 6.09 -7.90
N GLY A 55 23.44 6.32 -7.94
CA GLY A 55 22.74 6.91 -9.09
C GLY A 55 22.40 5.90 -10.21
N TYR A 56 22.84 4.65 -10.10
CA TYR A 56 22.59 3.61 -11.09
C TYR A 56 21.50 2.63 -10.65
N CYS A 57 20.83 2.05 -11.64
CA CYS A 57 19.89 0.95 -11.46
C CYS A 57 20.67 -0.37 -11.50
N HIS A 58 20.70 -1.10 -10.39
CA HIS A 58 21.28 -2.44 -10.28
C HIS A 58 20.19 -3.48 -10.50
N ASP A 59 20.54 -4.66 -11.00
CA ASP A 59 19.58 -5.75 -11.13
C ASP A 59 19.03 -6.15 -9.75
N PRO A 60 17.70 -6.08 -9.51
CA PRO A 60 17.11 -6.45 -8.23
C PRO A 60 17.42 -7.88 -7.79
N ALA A 61 17.49 -8.84 -8.73
CA ALA A 61 17.77 -10.24 -8.41
C ALA A 61 19.20 -10.41 -7.86
N SER A 62 20.18 -9.70 -8.44
CA SER A 62 21.55 -9.63 -7.92
C SER A 62 21.67 -9.07 -6.50
N LYS A 63 20.63 -8.38 -6.00
CA LYS A 63 20.54 -7.84 -4.63
C LYS A 63 19.77 -8.75 -3.67
N GLY A 64 19.45 -9.98 -4.08
CA GLY A 64 18.70 -10.93 -3.27
C GLY A 64 17.21 -10.60 -3.17
N LEU A 65 16.68 -9.77 -4.06
CA LEU A 65 15.25 -9.49 -4.14
C LEU A 65 14.57 -10.54 -5.01
N VAL A 66 13.40 -10.98 -4.57
CA VAL A 66 12.55 -11.92 -5.28
C VAL A 66 11.37 -11.16 -5.87
N ARG A 67 10.97 -11.51 -7.10
CA ARG A 67 9.80 -10.94 -7.76
C ARG A 67 8.59 -11.85 -7.56
N GLU A 68 7.58 -11.37 -6.83
CA GLU A 68 6.30 -12.06 -6.62
C GLU A 68 5.16 -11.08 -6.90
N ALA A 69 4.12 -11.51 -7.61
CA ALA A 69 2.98 -10.67 -8.01
C ALA A 69 3.37 -9.31 -8.66
N GLY A 70 4.46 -9.29 -9.42
CA GLY A 70 4.96 -8.07 -10.09
C GLY A 70 5.75 -7.10 -9.19
N LEU A 71 6.07 -7.52 -7.96
CA LEU A 71 6.66 -6.68 -6.92
C LEU A 71 8.00 -7.26 -6.46
N TRP A 72 9.02 -6.41 -6.39
CA TRP A 72 10.36 -6.78 -5.89
C TRP A 72 10.47 -6.54 -4.38
N ALA A 73 10.80 -7.56 -3.60
CA ALA A 73 11.11 -7.44 -2.18
C ALA A 73 11.99 -8.61 -1.72
N THR A 74 12.45 -8.59 -0.48
CA THR A 74 12.99 -9.79 0.17
C THR A 74 11.91 -10.86 0.30
N GLU A 75 12.33 -12.12 0.45
CA GLU A 75 11.43 -13.24 0.74
C GLU A 75 10.56 -12.96 1.99
N GLU A 76 11.19 -12.50 3.07
CA GLU A 76 10.50 -12.07 4.29
C GLU A 76 9.47 -10.94 4.03
N GLY A 77 9.78 -10.02 3.11
CA GLY A 77 8.86 -8.95 2.71
C GLY A 77 7.61 -9.48 1.98
N HIS A 78 7.74 -10.58 1.25
CA HIS A 78 6.60 -11.27 0.64
C HIS A 78 5.80 -12.05 1.68
N ASP A 79 6.45 -12.75 2.60
CA ASP A 79 5.80 -13.46 3.71
C ASP A 79 4.87 -12.55 4.51
N LYS A 80 5.40 -11.40 4.98
CA LYS A 80 4.63 -10.42 5.75
C LYS A 80 3.39 -9.93 5.00
N ARG A 81 3.46 -9.83 3.67
CA ARG A 81 2.33 -9.42 2.84
C ARG A 81 1.30 -10.54 2.68
N ARG A 82 1.74 -11.78 2.53
CA ARG A 82 0.83 -12.94 2.53
C ARG A 82 0.10 -13.05 3.86
N ASP A 83 0.81 -12.92 4.97
CA ASP A 83 0.23 -12.92 6.32
C ASP A 83 -0.76 -11.78 6.52
N SER A 84 -0.39 -10.57 6.09
CA SER A 84 -1.27 -9.41 6.16
C SER A 84 -2.53 -9.60 5.29
N ALA A 85 -2.39 -10.13 4.08
CA ALA A 85 -3.52 -10.44 3.21
C ALA A 85 -4.44 -11.48 3.84
N ALA A 86 -3.88 -12.56 4.41
CA ALA A 86 -4.64 -13.59 5.11
C ALA A 86 -5.38 -13.03 6.34
N LEU A 87 -4.74 -12.13 7.09
CA LEU A 87 -5.37 -11.44 8.22
C LEU A 87 -6.55 -10.56 7.76
N MET A 88 -6.38 -9.82 6.67
CA MET A 88 -7.44 -8.97 6.12
C MET A 88 -8.63 -9.80 5.61
N GLU A 89 -8.38 -10.95 5.00
CA GLU A 89 -9.45 -11.86 4.58
C GLU A 89 -10.23 -12.42 5.78
N LYS A 90 -9.52 -12.85 6.83
CA LYS A 90 -10.17 -13.28 8.09
C LYS A 90 -11.00 -12.16 8.71
N ALA A 91 -10.49 -10.93 8.72
CA ALA A 91 -11.21 -9.76 9.23
C ALA A 91 -12.45 -9.42 8.38
N ARG A 92 -12.39 -9.63 7.07
CA ARG A 92 -13.54 -9.46 6.18
C ARG A 92 -14.62 -10.50 6.47
N ALA A 93 -14.24 -11.76 6.64
CA ALA A 93 -15.16 -12.85 6.95
C ALA A 93 -15.85 -12.68 8.32
N SER A 94 -15.18 -12.10 9.31
CA SER A 94 -15.78 -11.86 10.64
C SER A 94 -16.77 -10.69 10.66
N ARG A 95 -16.56 -9.64 9.84
CA ARG A 95 -17.49 -8.50 9.74
C ARG A 95 -18.90 -8.92 9.30
N GLY A 96 -19.02 -9.89 8.39
CA GLY A 96 -20.32 -10.41 7.95
C GLY A 96 -21.08 -11.20 9.00
N LYS A 97 -20.38 -11.78 9.98
CA LYS A 97 -20.97 -12.60 11.06
C LYS A 97 -21.49 -11.74 12.22
N ASN A 98 -20.81 -10.62 12.53
CA ASN A 98 -21.23 -9.74 13.62
C ASN A 98 -22.49 -8.91 13.30
N ALA A 99 -22.78 -8.66 12.02
CA ALA A 99 -23.99 -7.94 11.60
C ALA A 99 -25.30 -8.72 11.85
N GLN A 100 -25.23 -10.03 12.10
CA GLN A 100 -26.41 -10.90 12.28
C GLN A 100 -26.81 -11.11 13.75
N ILE A 101 -26.06 -10.54 14.71
CA ILE A 101 -26.31 -10.72 16.16
C ILE A 101 -27.18 -9.60 16.77
N SER A 102 -27.45 -8.50 16.04
CA SER A 102 -28.40 -7.48 16.49
C SER A 102 -29.85 -7.94 16.25
N LYS A 103 -30.43 -8.66 17.21
CA LYS A 103 -31.90 -8.87 17.27
C LYS A 103 -32.60 -7.52 17.54
N PRO A 104 -33.81 -7.28 17.00
CA PRO A 104 -34.57 -6.07 17.30
C PRO A 104 -34.98 -6.06 18.78
N VAL A 105 -34.79 -4.92 19.44
CA VAL A 105 -35.36 -4.62 20.75
C VAL A 105 -36.71 -3.95 20.51
N GLY A 106 -37.80 -4.67 20.75
CA GLY A 106 -39.21 -4.23 20.70
C GLY A 106 -40.08 -5.49 20.72
N ASP A 107 -41.08 -5.68 21.57
CA ASP A 107 -42.02 -4.75 22.22
C ASP A 107 -42.29 -5.14 23.67
N VAL A 108 -42.28 -4.16 24.58
CA VAL A 108 -42.97 -4.26 25.88
C VAL A 108 -43.79 -2.99 26.04
N LEU A 109 -45.01 -2.97 25.46
CA LEU A 109 -46.02 -1.99 25.84
C LEU A 109 -47.42 -2.49 25.49
N ALA A 110 -48.24 -2.77 26.52
CA ALA A 110 -49.66 -2.44 26.64
C ALA A 110 -50.37 -3.39 27.63
N LEU A 111 -50.45 -3.00 28.90
CA LEU A 111 -51.48 -3.46 29.84
C LEU A 111 -51.53 -2.47 31.01
N PHE A 112 -52.19 -1.33 30.79
CA PHE A 112 -52.77 -0.44 31.79
C PHE A 112 -53.96 0.29 31.18
#